data_AF-V2HGH5-F1
#
_entry.id   AF-V2HGH5-F1
#
_cell.length_a   1.000
_cell.length_b   1.000
_cell.length_c   1.000
_cell.angle_alpha   90.00
_cell.angle_beta   90.00
_cell.angle_gamma   90.00
#
_symmetry.space_group_name_H-M   'P 1'
#
loop_
_entity.id
_entity.type
_entity.pdbx_description
1 polymer ?
#
loop_
_entity_poly.entity_id
_entity_poly.type
_entity_poly.pdbx_seq_one_letter_code
_entity_poly.pdbx_strand_id
1 'polypeptide(L)'
;GSLRLVAQHTEAMPAPVAVTVTPSGWRAQSGSLRLPASLLEGIGAPFNTLRPDGAMRLDWSALEGRFRADAGSGGRPAGLYGHLTLRIDQVSSAVSRLRPLGSYRAEIDWTGPTGMLRLSTVAGPLHLEGSGPLGRQARFEGTAHADPDAANQLASLLSLLGRRENNVTRLRF
;
A
#
# COMPACT_ATOMS: atom_id res chain seq x y z
N GLY A 1 20.83 -25.24 -9.12
CA GLY A 1 19.96 -24.92 -10.26
C GLY A 1 19.17 -23.65 -9.98
N SER A 2 18.77 -22.94 -11.02
CA SER A 2 17.91 -21.75 -10.93
C SER A 2 16.77 -21.86 -11.94
N LEU A 3 15.57 -21.45 -11.54
CA LEU A 3 14.39 -21.40 -12.41
C LEU A 3 14.13 -19.95 -12.79
N ARG A 4 13.89 -19.66 -14.08
CA ARG A 4 13.46 -18.34 -14.53
C ARG A 4 12.05 -18.42 -15.06
N LEU A 5 11.18 -17.58 -14.52
CA LEU A 5 9.80 -17.40 -14.90
C LEU A 5 9.61 -15.99 -15.45
N VAL A 6 8.69 -15.82 -16.39
CA VAL A 6 8.28 -14.52 -16.90
C VAL A 6 6.77 -14.43 -16.71
N ALA A 7 6.34 -13.50 -15.86
CA ALA A 7 4.93 -13.24 -15.62
C ALA A 7 4.44 -12.11 -16.53
N GLN A 8 3.27 -12.28 -17.12
CA GLN A 8 2.61 -11.26 -17.93
C GLN A 8 1.09 -11.35 -17.75
N HIS A 9 0.42 -10.20 -17.77
CA HIS A 9 -1.04 -10.13 -17.76
C HIS A 9 -1.48 -8.93 -18.59
N THR A 10 -2.18 -9.17 -19.69
CA THR A 10 -2.41 -8.17 -20.75
C THR A 10 -3.08 -6.89 -20.26
N GLU A 11 -4.00 -6.98 -19.31
CA GLU A 11 -4.75 -5.81 -18.81
C GLU A 11 -4.14 -5.16 -17.56
N ALA A 12 -3.38 -5.94 -16.79
CA ALA A 12 -2.92 -5.55 -15.48
C ALA A 12 -1.44 -5.15 -15.49
N MET A 13 -0.62 -5.79 -16.32
CA MET A 13 0.81 -5.56 -16.41
C MET A 13 1.14 -4.84 -17.71
N PRO A 14 1.65 -3.59 -17.66
CA PRO A 14 2.06 -2.88 -18.88
C PRO A 14 3.34 -3.48 -19.50
N ALA A 15 4.11 -4.26 -18.75
CA ALA A 15 5.29 -4.98 -19.23
C ALA A 15 5.44 -6.32 -18.48
N PRO A 16 6.03 -7.35 -19.12
CA PRO A 16 6.30 -8.62 -18.46
C PRO A 16 7.36 -8.45 -17.36
N VAL A 17 7.23 -9.24 -16.30
CA VAL A 17 8.13 -9.21 -15.15
C VAL A 17 8.87 -10.54 -15.06
N ALA A 18 10.19 -10.52 -15.17
CA ALA A 18 10.98 -11.72 -14.97
C ALA A 18 11.24 -11.96 -13.48
N VAL A 19 11.04 -13.20 -13.07
CA VAL A 19 11.31 -13.71 -11.72
C VAL A 19 12.30 -14.85 -11.82
N THR A 20 13.41 -14.75 -11.10
CA THR A 20 14.39 -15.84 -10.98
C THR A 20 14.31 -16.43 -9.60
N VAL A 21 14.16 -17.74 -9.51
CA VAL A 21 14.06 -18.49 -8.25
C VAL A 21 15.28 -19.40 -8.11
N THR A 22 15.87 -19.40 -6.93
CA THR A 22 16.97 -20.28 -6.52
C THR A 22 16.55 -21.01 -5.24
N PRO A 23 17.29 -22.05 -4.81
CA PRO A 23 17.03 -22.71 -3.53
C PRO A 23 17.18 -21.79 -2.31
N SER A 24 17.85 -20.64 -2.44
CA SER A 24 18.06 -19.67 -1.35
C SER A 24 17.01 -18.54 -1.34
N GLY A 25 16.35 -18.28 -2.48
CA GLY A 25 15.42 -17.16 -2.57
C GLY A 25 14.90 -16.91 -3.98
N TRP A 26 14.41 -15.71 -4.21
CA TRP A 26 13.93 -15.26 -5.51
C TRP A 26 14.29 -13.79 -5.75
N ARG A 27 14.35 -13.41 -7.02
CA ARG A 27 14.51 -12.02 -7.45
C ARG A 27 13.50 -11.70 -8.54
N ALA A 28 12.80 -10.59 -8.40
CA ALA A 28 11.95 -10.05 -9.45
C ALA A 28 12.56 -8.75 -9.97
N GLN A 29 12.52 -8.57 -11.29
CA GLN A 29 12.86 -7.27 -11.89
C GLN A 29 11.84 -6.21 -11.46
N SER A 30 12.23 -4.94 -11.59
CA SER A 30 11.29 -3.83 -11.42
C SER A 30 10.09 -4.00 -12.34
N GLY A 31 8.92 -3.65 -11.85
CA GLY A 31 7.69 -3.85 -12.59
C GLY A 31 6.58 -2.94 -12.09
N SER A 32 5.44 -3.08 -12.74
CA SER A 32 4.22 -2.39 -12.31
C SER A 32 3.00 -3.23 -12.62
N LEU A 33 1.95 -2.99 -11.84
CA LEU A 33 0.69 -3.73 -11.89
C LEU A 33 -0.47 -2.76 -11.64
N ARG A 34 -1.43 -2.72 -12.55
CA ARG A 34 -2.73 -2.10 -12.35
C ARG A 34 -3.60 -3.08 -11.58
N LEU A 35 -4.24 -2.56 -10.54
CA LEU A 35 -5.06 -3.34 -9.62
C LEU A 35 -6.48 -2.79 -9.64
N PRO A 36 -7.52 -3.62 -9.59
CA PRO A 36 -8.87 -3.14 -9.34
C PRO A 36 -8.99 -2.73 -7.87
N ALA A 37 -9.64 -1.59 -7.61
CA ALA A 37 -9.84 -1.08 -6.25
C ALA A 37 -10.64 -2.02 -5.34
N SER A 38 -11.45 -2.90 -5.93
CA SER A 38 -12.18 -3.96 -5.24
C SER A 38 -11.27 -4.94 -4.48
N LEU A 39 -9.98 -5.04 -4.81
CA LEU A 39 -9.04 -5.84 -4.02
C LEU A 39 -8.88 -5.33 -2.59
N LEU A 40 -9.09 -4.02 -2.36
CA LEU A 40 -9.02 -3.44 -1.02
C LEU A 40 -10.15 -3.96 -0.12
N GLU A 41 -11.32 -4.30 -0.67
CA GLU A 41 -12.42 -4.88 0.10
C GLU A 41 -12.02 -6.22 0.75
N GLY A 42 -11.12 -6.98 0.09
CA GLY A 42 -10.60 -8.26 0.57
C GLY A 42 -9.62 -8.18 1.75
N ILE A 43 -9.13 -6.99 2.09
CA ILE A 43 -8.19 -6.78 3.22
C ILE A 43 -8.94 -6.76 4.58
N GLY A 44 -10.27 -6.61 4.56
CA GLY A 44 -11.11 -6.60 5.75
C GLY A 44 -11.51 -5.18 6.19
N ALA A 45 -11.89 -5.02 7.46
CA ALA A 45 -12.24 -3.71 7.99
C ALA A 45 -10.98 -2.82 8.15
N PRO A 46 -11.05 -1.50 7.90
CA PRO A 46 -12.25 -0.73 7.52
C PRO A 46 -12.55 -0.74 6.00
N PHE A 47 -11.69 -1.31 5.16
CA PHE A 47 -11.80 -1.24 3.70
C PHE A 47 -13.09 -1.85 3.15
N ASN A 48 -13.55 -2.96 3.72
CA ASN A 48 -14.83 -3.57 3.34
C ASN A 48 -16.03 -2.62 3.60
N THR A 49 -15.99 -1.82 4.67
CA THR A 49 -17.05 -0.85 4.96
C THR A 49 -16.93 0.39 4.07
N LEU A 50 -15.70 0.87 3.85
CA LEU A 50 -15.45 2.07 3.05
C LEU A 50 -15.68 1.84 1.56
N ARG A 51 -15.47 0.61 1.08
CA ARG A 51 -15.58 0.22 -0.34
C ARG A 51 -14.90 1.25 -1.24
N PRO A 52 -13.58 1.46 -1.04
CA PRO A 52 -12.86 2.46 -1.80
C PRO A 52 -12.86 2.05 -3.28
N ASP A 53 -13.13 3.02 -4.14
CA ASP A 53 -13.05 2.85 -5.59
C ASP A 53 -12.08 3.88 -6.17
N GLY A 54 -11.44 3.57 -7.30
CA GLY A 54 -10.43 4.42 -7.93
C GLY A 54 -9.46 3.63 -8.81
N ALA A 55 -8.54 4.34 -9.45
CA ALA A 55 -7.52 3.72 -10.30
C ALA A 55 -6.28 3.37 -9.46
N MET A 56 -6.02 2.08 -9.23
CA MET A 56 -4.85 1.63 -8.48
C MET A 56 -3.70 1.17 -9.37
N ARG A 57 -2.49 1.56 -8.99
CA ARG A 57 -1.25 1.09 -9.60
C ARG A 57 -0.21 0.81 -8.52
N LEU A 58 0.34 -0.39 -8.56
CA LEU A 58 1.51 -0.80 -7.79
C LEU A 58 2.73 -0.75 -8.69
N ASP A 59 3.79 -0.10 -8.23
CA ASP A 59 5.11 -0.04 -8.86
C ASP A 59 6.13 -0.61 -7.86
N TRP A 60 7.18 -1.28 -8.34
CA TRP A 60 8.25 -1.75 -7.47
C TRP A 60 9.62 -1.65 -8.15
N SER A 61 10.65 -1.40 -7.33
CA SER A 61 12.05 -1.58 -7.73
C SER A 61 12.41 -3.07 -7.72
N ALA A 62 13.61 -3.45 -8.15
CA ALA A 62 14.02 -4.86 -8.10
C ALA A 62 13.79 -5.44 -6.69
N LEU A 63 12.95 -6.48 -6.61
CA LEU A 63 12.60 -7.14 -5.36
C LEU A 63 13.47 -8.39 -5.18
N GLU A 64 13.89 -8.65 -3.95
CA GLU A 64 14.58 -9.87 -3.57
C GLU A 64 13.89 -10.50 -2.36
N GLY A 65 13.53 -11.78 -2.45
CA GLY A 65 13.06 -12.55 -1.32
C GLY A 65 14.06 -13.64 -0.95
N ARG A 66 14.21 -13.90 0.34
CA ARG A 66 15.11 -14.93 0.88
C ARG A 66 14.34 -15.90 1.74
N PHE A 67 14.54 -17.21 1.52
CA PHE A 67 13.84 -18.26 2.26
C PHE A 67 14.49 -18.60 3.60
N ARG A 68 15.78 -18.33 3.75
CA ARG A 68 16.55 -18.59 4.97
C ARG A 68 17.59 -17.51 5.18
N ALA A 69 17.97 -17.28 6.44
CA ALA A 69 19.16 -16.51 6.75
C ALA A 69 20.37 -17.29 6.21
N ASP A 70 21.21 -16.63 5.41
CA ASP A 70 22.35 -17.27 4.78
C ASP A 70 23.65 -16.66 5.33
N ALA A 71 24.43 -17.50 6.02
CA ALA A 71 25.71 -17.16 6.61
C ALA A 71 26.74 -16.67 5.57
N GLY A 72 26.62 -17.09 4.30
CA GLY A 72 27.51 -16.68 3.21
C GLY A 72 27.18 -15.33 2.57
N SER A 73 26.07 -14.70 2.97
CA SER A 73 25.55 -13.48 2.31
C SER A 73 25.48 -12.27 3.25
N GLY A 74 26.44 -12.20 4.18
CA GLY A 74 26.55 -11.12 5.16
C GLY A 74 25.50 -11.16 6.28
N GLY A 75 24.93 -12.34 6.57
CA GLY A 75 24.01 -12.53 7.70
C GLY A 75 22.62 -11.89 7.51
N ARG A 76 22.24 -11.50 6.30
CA ARG A 76 20.92 -10.92 6.02
C ARG A 76 19.80 -11.91 6.38
N PRO A 77 18.77 -11.47 7.13
CA PRO A 77 17.67 -12.34 7.53
C PRO A 77 16.82 -12.79 6.33
N ALA A 78 16.08 -13.89 6.52
CA ALA A 78 15.04 -14.28 5.59
C ALA A 78 13.95 -13.19 5.48
N GLY A 79 13.30 -13.10 4.32
CA GLY A 79 12.22 -12.14 4.08
C GLY A 79 12.39 -11.37 2.77
N LEU A 80 11.62 -10.30 2.63
CA LEU A 80 11.52 -9.49 1.42
C LEU A 80 12.43 -8.26 1.52
N TYR A 81 13.01 -7.87 0.41
CA TYR A 81 13.84 -6.69 0.28
C TYR A 81 13.44 -5.92 -0.98
N GLY A 82 13.34 -4.61 -0.85
CA GLY A 82 13.06 -3.70 -1.96
C GLY A 82 11.96 -2.70 -1.63
N HIS A 83 11.65 -1.87 -2.62
CA HIS A 83 10.72 -0.75 -2.49
C HIS A 83 9.48 -0.98 -3.35
N LEU A 84 8.31 -0.70 -2.78
CA LEU A 84 7.04 -0.72 -3.48
C LEU A 84 6.35 0.63 -3.30
N THR A 85 5.74 1.12 -4.38
CA THR A 85 4.89 2.31 -4.37
C THR A 85 3.50 1.92 -4.84
N LEU A 86 2.50 2.06 -3.97
CA LEU A 86 1.10 1.94 -4.33
C LEU A 86 0.51 3.34 -4.50
N ARG A 87 -0.05 3.61 -5.67
CA ARG A 87 -0.83 4.82 -5.95
C ARG A 87 -2.27 4.45 -6.18
N ILE A 88 -3.16 5.25 -5.61
CA ILE A 88 -4.58 5.17 -5.90
C ILE A 88 -5.09 6.57 -6.24
N ASP A 89 -5.56 6.72 -7.48
CA ASP A 89 -6.00 7.99 -8.03
C ASP A 89 -7.53 8.08 -8.03
N GLN A 90 -8.06 9.28 -7.79
CA GLN A 90 -9.50 9.58 -7.82
C GLN A 90 -10.33 8.69 -6.89
N VAL A 91 -9.86 8.50 -5.65
CA VAL A 91 -10.53 7.68 -4.65
C VAL A 91 -11.92 8.19 -4.38
N SER A 92 -12.90 7.29 -4.35
CA SER A 92 -14.23 7.54 -3.82
C SER A 92 -14.60 6.46 -2.81
N SER A 93 -15.65 6.70 -2.02
CA SER A 93 -16.13 5.73 -1.02
C SER A 93 -17.65 5.64 -1.06
N ALA A 94 -18.20 4.46 -0.77
CA ALA A 94 -19.64 4.27 -0.63
C ALA A 94 -20.26 5.11 0.50
N VAL A 95 -19.48 5.46 1.53
CA VAL A 95 -19.97 6.20 2.71
C VAL A 95 -19.80 7.72 2.60
N SER A 96 -19.35 8.23 1.44
CA SER A 96 -19.30 9.68 1.17
C SER A 96 -19.94 10.03 -0.17
N ARG A 97 -20.63 11.16 -0.20
CA ARG A 97 -21.16 11.76 -1.43
C ARG A 97 -20.10 12.59 -2.16
N LEU A 98 -19.01 12.96 -1.49
CA LEU A 98 -17.93 13.72 -2.09
C LEU A 98 -17.09 12.81 -2.99
N ARG A 99 -17.00 13.17 -4.27
CA ARG A 99 -16.28 12.40 -5.29
C ARG A 99 -15.50 13.36 -6.20
N PRO A 100 -14.17 13.20 -6.32
CA PRO A 100 -13.30 12.30 -5.57
C PRO A 100 -13.04 12.80 -4.12
N LEU A 101 -12.69 11.86 -3.23
CA LEU A 101 -12.13 12.13 -1.91
C LEU A 101 -10.68 12.62 -2.01
N GLY A 102 -9.91 12.06 -2.94
CA GLY A 102 -8.52 12.42 -3.17
C GLY A 102 -7.74 11.36 -3.93
N SER A 103 -6.44 11.58 -4.06
CA SER A 103 -5.48 10.63 -4.62
C SER A 103 -4.35 10.47 -3.60
N TYR A 104 -3.89 9.24 -3.40
CA TYR A 104 -2.96 8.90 -2.32
C TYR A 104 -1.79 8.08 -2.83
N ARG A 105 -0.69 8.15 -2.08
CA ARG A 105 0.50 7.35 -2.28
C ARG A 105 0.87 6.65 -0.99
N ALA A 106 1.06 5.33 -1.09
CA ALA A 106 1.68 4.51 -0.07
C ALA A 106 3.04 4.00 -0.56
N GLU A 107 4.09 4.24 0.21
CA GLU A 107 5.44 3.76 -0.04
C GLU A 107 5.81 2.71 1.01
N ILE A 108 6.38 1.61 0.56
CA ILE A 108 6.72 0.47 1.42
C ILE A 108 8.15 0.04 1.14
N ASP A 109 9.00 0.17 2.16
CA ASP A 109 10.38 -0.28 2.13
C ASP A 109 10.53 -1.55 2.95
N TRP A 110 10.86 -2.67 2.31
CA TRP A 110 11.09 -3.95 2.98
C TRP A 110 12.59 -4.20 3.22
N THR A 111 12.89 -4.67 4.43
CA THR A 111 14.24 -5.06 4.86
C THR A 111 14.19 -6.38 5.64
N GLY A 112 14.02 -7.48 4.92
CA GLY A 112 13.90 -8.82 5.47
C GLY A 112 12.49 -9.08 6.03
N PRO A 113 12.34 -9.44 7.31
CA PRO A 113 11.05 -9.82 7.89
C PRO A 113 10.18 -8.60 8.25
N THR A 114 10.72 -7.39 8.17
CA THR A 114 10.04 -6.14 8.53
C THR A 114 10.08 -5.16 7.36
N GLY A 115 9.15 -4.21 7.38
CA GLY A 115 9.15 -3.08 6.45
C GLY A 115 8.69 -1.80 7.12
N MET A 116 8.73 -0.71 6.38
CA MET A 116 8.18 0.59 6.80
C MET A 116 7.15 1.02 5.76
N LEU A 117 5.92 1.32 6.20
CA LEU A 117 4.87 1.92 5.39
C LEU A 117 4.86 3.42 5.63
N ARG A 118 4.75 4.21 4.57
CA ARG A 118 4.42 5.64 4.62
C ARG A 118 3.23 5.94 3.72
N LEU A 119 2.22 6.63 4.24
CA LEU A 119 1.04 7.08 3.52
C LEU A 119 1.04 8.60 3.41
N SER A 120 0.68 9.11 2.25
CA SER A 120 0.55 10.56 2.00
C SER A 120 -0.56 10.87 0.99
N THR A 121 -1.05 12.10 1.06
CA THR A 121 -2.01 12.65 0.11
C THR A 121 -1.30 13.32 -1.03
N VAL A 122 -1.70 12.98 -2.24
CA VAL A 122 -1.20 13.59 -3.47
C VAL A 122 -2.08 14.77 -3.87
N ALA A 123 -3.41 14.60 -3.78
CA ALA A 123 -4.38 15.63 -4.12
C ALA A 123 -5.74 15.35 -3.49
N GLY A 124 -6.55 16.39 -3.32
CA GLY A 124 -7.96 16.30 -2.99
C GLY A 124 -8.31 16.75 -1.57
N PRO A 125 -9.63 16.79 -1.27
CA PRO A 125 -10.16 17.42 -0.06
C PRO A 125 -9.98 16.61 1.23
N LEU A 126 -9.67 15.31 1.14
CA LEU A 126 -9.34 14.47 2.28
C LEU A 126 -7.82 14.29 2.35
N HIS A 127 -7.23 14.81 3.43
CA HIS A 127 -5.81 14.68 3.71
C HIS A 127 -5.56 13.52 4.66
N LEU A 128 -4.85 12.51 4.17
CA LEU A 128 -4.31 11.38 4.90
C LEU A 128 -2.78 11.45 4.92
N GLU A 129 -2.19 11.27 6.09
CA GLU A 129 -0.76 11.08 6.27
C GLU A 129 -0.50 10.11 7.41
N GLY A 130 0.53 9.28 7.30
CA GLY A 130 0.97 8.45 8.41
C GLY A 130 2.12 7.54 8.04
N SER A 131 2.61 6.81 9.03
CA SER A 131 3.63 5.80 8.81
C SER A 131 3.63 4.75 9.91
N GLY A 132 4.32 3.63 9.65
CA GLY A 132 4.61 2.69 10.71
C GLY A 132 5.22 1.38 10.22
N PRO A 133 5.76 0.58 11.16
CA PRO A 133 6.42 -0.66 10.82
C PRO A 133 5.42 -1.73 10.36
N LEU A 134 5.85 -2.50 9.36
CA LEU A 134 5.20 -3.73 8.90
C LEU A 134 6.02 -4.95 9.36
N GLY A 135 5.36 -6.11 9.42
CA GLY A 135 5.97 -7.37 9.82
C GLY A 135 4.99 -8.19 10.65
N ARG A 136 5.53 -8.98 11.60
CA ARG A 136 4.71 -9.83 12.49
C ARG A 136 3.73 -9.03 13.37
N GLN A 137 4.16 -7.84 13.80
CA GLN A 137 3.32 -6.88 14.51
C GLN A 137 3.31 -5.60 13.69
N ALA A 138 2.39 -5.53 12.72
CA ALA A 138 2.18 -4.31 11.98
C ALA A 138 1.62 -3.25 12.93
N ARG A 139 2.12 -2.02 12.81
CA ARG A 139 1.57 -0.86 13.49
C ARG A 139 1.56 0.30 12.52
N PHE A 140 0.48 1.05 12.51
CA PHE A 140 0.38 2.29 11.74
C PHE A 140 -0.10 3.42 12.62
N GLU A 141 0.52 4.59 12.47
CA GLU A 141 0.08 5.81 13.13
C GLU A 141 -0.02 6.92 12.09
N GLY A 142 -1.17 7.58 12.05
CA GLY A 142 -1.42 8.64 11.07
C GLY A 142 -2.52 9.58 11.50
N THR A 143 -2.79 10.53 10.62
CA THR A 143 -3.85 11.52 10.76
C THR A 143 -4.68 11.62 9.49
N ALA A 144 -5.94 11.95 9.66
CA ALA A 144 -6.88 12.27 8.61
C ALA A 144 -7.58 13.60 8.93
N HIS A 145 -7.64 14.50 7.97
CA HIS A 145 -8.41 15.74 8.08
C HIS A 145 -8.99 16.12 6.72
N ALA A 146 -9.93 17.06 6.72
CA ALA A 146 -10.58 17.54 5.51
C ALA A 146 -10.30 19.02 5.31
N ASP A 147 -10.30 19.46 4.06
CA ASP A 147 -10.40 20.88 3.73
C ASP A 147 -11.65 21.50 4.38
N PRO A 148 -11.62 22.79 4.76
CA PRO A 148 -12.74 23.45 5.42
C PRO A 148 -14.07 23.30 4.67
N ASP A 149 -14.04 23.45 3.34
CA ASP A 149 -15.22 23.39 2.48
C ASP A 149 -15.82 21.97 2.38
N ALA A 150 -14.99 20.94 2.61
CA ALA A 150 -15.39 19.53 2.56
C ALA A 150 -15.65 18.93 3.95
N ALA A 151 -15.37 19.66 5.04
CA ALA A 151 -15.41 19.15 6.40
C ALA A 151 -16.76 18.52 6.78
N ASN A 152 -17.87 19.17 6.41
CA ASN A 152 -19.22 18.67 6.69
C ASN A 152 -19.55 17.39 5.90
N GLN A 153 -19.12 17.32 4.63
CA GLN A 153 -19.37 16.18 3.76
C GLN A 153 -18.51 14.96 4.14
N LEU A 154 -17.35 15.20 4.77
CA LEU A 154 -16.41 14.18 5.21
C LEU A 154 -16.54 13.80 6.69
N ALA A 155 -17.43 14.44 7.44
CA ALA A 155 -17.58 14.22 8.88
C ALA A 155 -17.87 12.75 9.23
N SER A 156 -18.80 12.11 8.51
CA SER A 156 -19.14 10.69 8.73
C SER A 156 -17.97 9.77 8.39
N LEU A 157 -17.28 10.01 7.27
CA LEU A 157 -16.09 9.25 6.89
C LEU A 157 -14.99 9.38 7.95
N LEU A 158 -14.66 10.60 8.36
CA LEU A 158 -13.62 10.88 9.35
C LEU A 158 -13.93 10.27 10.72
N SER A 159 -15.21 10.12 11.06
CA SER A 159 -15.64 9.44 12.30
C SER A 159 -15.47 7.92 12.22
N LEU A 160 -15.54 7.33 11.03
CA LEU A 160 -15.29 5.89 10.80
C LEU A 160 -13.80 5.56 10.78
N LEU A 161 -12.96 6.50 10.36
CA LEU A 161 -11.51 6.29 10.26
C LEU A 161 -10.80 6.28 11.62
N GLY A 162 -11.37 6.94 12.63
CA GLY A 162 -10.80 6.94 13.97
C GLY A 162 -11.35 8.02 14.88
N ARG A 163 -10.70 8.21 16.03
CA ARG A 163 -11.09 9.22 17.01
C ARG A 163 -10.68 10.61 16.54
N ARG A 164 -11.62 11.56 16.61
CA ARG A 164 -11.41 12.96 16.24
C ARG A 164 -11.02 13.79 17.46
N GLU A 165 -9.94 14.55 17.33
CA GLU A 165 -9.45 15.53 18.31
C GLU A 165 -9.02 16.79 17.54
N ASN A 166 -9.52 17.97 17.92
CA ASN A 166 -9.14 19.26 17.31
C ASN A 166 -9.21 19.30 15.78
N ASN A 167 -10.32 18.81 15.21
CA ASN A 167 -10.55 18.74 13.75
C ASN A 167 -9.65 17.75 12.98
N VAL A 168 -8.84 16.95 13.69
CA VAL A 168 -7.97 15.91 13.13
C VAL A 168 -8.42 14.55 13.64
N THR A 169 -8.60 13.59 12.75
CA THR A 169 -8.85 12.19 13.10
C THR A 169 -7.52 11.45 13.21
N ARG A 170 -7.28 10.74 14.32
CA ARG A 170 -6.12 9.83 14.43
C ARG A 170 -6.42 8.47 13.83
N LEU A 171 -5.52 7.99 13.00
CA LEU A 171 -5.54 6.67 12.36
C LEU A 171 -4.59 5.75 13.11
N ARG A 172 -5.08 4.58 13.54
CA ARG A 172 -4.27 3.55 14.22
C ARG A 172 -4.76 2.15 13.89
N PHE A 173 -3.83 1.24 13.64
CA PHE A 173 -4.04 -0.21 13.66
C PHE A 173 -2.73 -0.92 14.03
#